data_AF-A0A352PPG3-F1
#
_entry.id   AF-A0A352PPG3-F1
#
_cell.length_a   1.000
_cell.length_b   1.000
_cell.length_c   1.000
_cell.angle_alpha   90.00
_cell.angle_beta   90.00
_cell.angle_gamma   90.00
#
_symmetry.space_group_name_H-M   'P 1'
#
loop_
_entity.id
_entity.type
_entity.pdbx_description
1 polymer ?
#
loop_
_entity_poly.entity_id
_entity_poly.type
_entity_poly.pdbx_seq_one_letter_code
_entity_poly.pdbx_strand_id
1 'polypeptide(L)'
;MNMSESAHSFHIPVMGTSFTIDTPIKVAKYGISSVISCVDDTLVEKVRRFYCTMIGEEYVPIRKEEQDARARRITAYLNLVDRLVREQFEKVKSSAFEVGSDICKYFELLPEDSALKEAYRAMQAMTSPTEKSEAQEELRKRMCPGSIEINIMTKIDGNNSSDPGGASPSPESSLALAALRG
;
A
#
# COMPACT_ATOMS: atom_id res chain seq x y z
N MET A 1 3.76 -7.42 19.15
CA MET A 1 3.27 -6.67 17.97
C MET A 1 3.74 -5.25 18.13
N ASN A 2 4.80 -4.84 17.42
CA ASN A 2 5.18 -3.43 17.41
C ASN A 2 4.12 -2.71 16.58
N MET A 3 3.27 -1.91 17.23
CA MET A 3 2.50 -0.88 16.55
C MET A 3 3.52 0.02 15.86
N SER A 4 3.60 -0.03 14.53
CA SER A 4 4.36 0.98 13.80
C SER A 4 3.65 2.31 14.06
N GLU A 5 4.29 3.22 14.80
CA GLU A 5 3.83 4.60 14.87
C GLU A 5 3.75 5.13 13.44
N SER A 6 2.54 5.52 13.04
CA SER A 6 2.29 6.14 11.74
C SER A 6 3.11 7.43 11.66
N ALA A 7 3.81 7.63 10.54
CA ALA A 7 4.55 8.87 10.30
C ALA A 7 3.62 10.11 10.22
N HIS A 8 2.34 9.89 9.94
CA HIS A 8 1.32 10.93 9.80
C HIS A 8 0.19 10.75 10.82
N SER A 9 -0.43 11.86 11.23
CA SER A 9 -1.59 11.87 12.13
C SER A 9 -2.92 11.53 11.43
N PHE A 10 -2.90 11.36 10.11
CA PHE A 10 -4.06 10.99 9.30
C PHE A 10 -3.76 9.76 8.44
N HIS A 11 -4.81 9.11 7.96
CA HIS A 11 -4.75 8.09 6.92
C HIS A 11 -5.81 8.39 5.84
N ILE A 12 -5.61 7.89 4.62
CA ILE A 12 -6.58 8.04 3.55
C ILE A 12 -7.59 6.87 3.62
N PRO A 13 -8.88 7.14 3.91
CA PRO A 13 -9.90 6.10 4.02
C PRO A 13 -10.32 5.60 2.63
N VAL A 14 -11.18 4.58 2.59
CA VAL A 14 -11.86 4.18 1.35
C VAL A 14 -12.84 5.29 0.93
N MET A 15 -12.59 5.91 -0.23
CA MET A 15 -13.47 6.94 -0.80
C MET A 15 -14.37 6.42 -1.93
N GLY A 16 -14.22 5.14 -2.29
CA GLY A 16 -14.96 4.46 -3.35
C GLY A 16 -14.13 3.33 -3.93
N THR A 17 -14.77 2.25 -4.40
CA THR A 17 -14.08 1.01 -4.83
C THR A 17 -13.03 1.25 -5.91
N SER A 18 -13.28 2.16 -6.84
CA SER A 18 -12.35 2.50 -7.94
C SER A 18 -11.39 3.64 -7.63
N PHE A 19 -11.68 4.48 -6.63
CA PHE A 19 -10.95 5.72 -6.45
C PHE A 19 -9.68 5.54 -5.62
N THR A 20 -9.70 4.67 -4.61
CA THR A 20 -8.57 4.49 -3.68
C THR A 20 -7.81 3.17 -3.84
N ILE A 21 -8.14 2.39 -4.87
CA ILE A 21 -7.56 1.05 -5.07
C ILE A 21 -6.04 1.10 -5.26
N ASP A 22 -5.52 2.13 -5.93
CA ASP A 22 -4.10 2.31 -6.22
C ASP A 22 -3.43 3.40 -5.38
N THR A 23 -4.16 4.03 -4.45
CA THR A 23 -3.65 5.10 -3.58
C THR A 23 -2.34 4.72 -2.87
N PRO A 24 -2.19 3.51 -2.29
CA PRO A 24 -0.93 3.14 -1.64
C PRO A 24 0.28 3.22 -2.55
N ILE A 25 0.15 2.85 -3.83
CA ILE A 25 1.24 2.93 -4.83
C ILE A 25 1.68 4.38 -5.06
N LYS A 26 0.82 5.37 -4.78
CA LYS A 26 1.10 6.80 -5.01
C LYS A 26 1.69 7.49 -3.78
N VAL A 27 1.22 7.14 -2.58
CA VAL A 27 1.49 7.92 -1.36
C VAL A 27 2.27 7.18 -0.28
N ALA A 28 2.29 5.85 -0.27
CA ALA A 28 2.92 5.09 0.83
C ALA A 28 4.44 5.32 0.89
N LYS A 29 5.09 5.60 -0.24
CA LYS A 29 6.52 6.00 -0.27
C LYS A 29 6.83 7.29 0.51
N TYR A 30 5.81 8.09 0.83
CA TYR A 30 5.92 9.31 1.65
C TYR A 30 5.44 9.11 3.11
N GLY A 31 5.30 7.86 3.55
CA GLY A 31 4.86 7.53 4.92
C GLY A 31 3.35 7.61 5.15
N ILE A 32 2.55 7.97 4.13
CA ILE A 32 1.11 8.19 4.29
C ILE A 32 0.36 6.86 4.20
N SER A 33 -0.33 6.50 5.28
CA SER A 33 -1.17 5.30 5.34
C SER A 33 -2.45 5.43 4.54
N SER A 34 -2.89 4.34 3.92
CA SER A 34 -4.12 4.33 3.13
C SER A 34 -4.79 2.95 3.07
N VAL A 35 -6.09 2.94 2.74
CA VAL A 35 -6.92 1.73 2.72
C VAL A 35 -7.30 1.34 1.28
N ILE A 36 -7.06 0.08 0.92
CA ILE A 36 -7.53 -0.53 -0.33
C ILE A 36 -8.90 -1.17 -0.10
N SER A 37 -9.85 -0.95 -1.02
CA SER A 37 -11.10 -1.70 -1.06
C SER A 37 -10.97 -2.93 -1.97
N CYS A 38 -11.11 -4.13 -1.40
CA CYS A 38 -11.05 -5.41 -2.15
C CYS A 38 -12.44 -5.99 -2.42
N VAL A 39 -13.44 -5.13 -2.58
CA VAL A 39 -14.85 -5.55 -2.76
C VAL A 39 -15.08 -6.19 -4.13
N ASP A 40 -14.52 -5.59 -5.18
CA ASP A 40 -14.64 -6.03 -6.57
C ASP A 40 -13.30 -6.61 -7.06
N ASP A 41 -13.20 -7.93 -7.14
CA ASP A 41 -12.00 -8.63 -7.61
C ASP A 41 -11.75 -8.46 -9.11
N THR A 42 -12.78 -8.13 -9.89
CA THR A 42 -12.63 -7.85 -11.32
C THR A 42 -11.96 -6.51 -11.55
N LEU A 43 -12.30 -5.51 -10.73
CA LEU A 43 -11.59 -4.23 -10.72
C LEU A 43 -10.13 -4.42 -10.27
N VAL A 44 -9.90 -5.17 -9.19
CA VAL A 44 -8.56 -5.52 -8.70
C VAL A 44 -7.70 -6.12 -9.82
N GLU A 45 -8.24 -7.09 -10.56
CA GLU A 45 -7.53 -7.73 -11.67
C GLU A 45 -7.24 -6.78 -12.84
N LYS A 46 -8.16 -5.86 -13.16
CA LYS A 46 -7.94 -4.82 -14.19
C LYS A 46 -6.83 -3.86 -13.80
N VAL A 47 -6.78 -3.45 -12.53
CA VAL A 47 -5.74 -2.55 -12.01
C VAL A 47 -4.40 -3.27 -11.95
N ARG A 48 -4.37 -4.54 -11.51
CA ARG A 48 -3.17 -5.38 -11.56
C ARG A 48 -2.59 -5.45 -12.97
N ARG A 49 -3.42 -5.73 -13.98
CA ARG A 49 -3.02 -5.73 -15.39
C ARG A 49 -2.40 -4.40 -15.82
N PHE A 50 -3.04 -3.29 -15.46
CA PHE A 50 -2.57 -1.95 -15.80
C PHE A 50 -1.15 -1.71 -15.24
N TYR A 51 -0.94 -2.01 -13.96
CA TYR A 51 0.38 -1.80 -13.33
C TYR A 51 1.44 -2.76 -13.85
N CYS A 52 1.16 -4.06 -14.02
CA CYS A 52 2.10 -5.00 -14.64
C CYS A 52 2.53 -4.52 -16.04
N THR A 53 1.58 -4.03 -16.85
CA THR A 53 1.88 -3.49 -18.18
C THR A 53 2.74 -2.23 -18.10
N MET A 54 2.42 -1.31 -17.18
CA MET A 54 3.16 -0.05 -17.00
C MET A 54 4.63 -0.29 -16.64
N ILE A 55 4.90 -1.29 -15.80
CA ILE A 55 6.26 -1.59 -15.31
C ILE A 55 6.99 -2.64 -16.16
N GLY A 56 6.36 -3.14 -17.23
CA GLY A 56 6.96 -4.11 -18.14
C GLY A 56 7.08 -5.53 -17.56
N GLU A 57 6.24 -5.89 -16.60
CA GLU A 57 6.21 -7.22 -15.99
C GLU A 57 5.22 -8.16 -16.69
N GLU A 58 5.52 -9.46 -16.64
CA GLU A 58 4.61 -10.48 -17.16
C GLU A 58 3.27 -10.46 -16.42
N TYR A 59 2.19 -10.33 -17.19
CA TYR A 59 0.83 -10.42 -16.69
C TYR A 59 0.18 -11.72 -17.15
N VAL A 60 0.00 -12.65 -16.20
CA VAL A 60 -0.83 -13.84 -16.40
C VAL A 60 -2.22 -13.57 -15.82
N PRO A 61 -3.29 -13.59 -16.64
CA PRO A 61 -4.65 -13.33 -16.18
C PRO A 61 -5.16 -14.47 -15.30
N ILE A 62 -5.82 -14.13 -14.19
CA ILE A 62 -6.57 -15.10 -13.38
C ILE A 62 -8.02 -15.00 -13.81
N ARG A 63 -8.58 -16.03 -14.44
CA ARG A 63 -9.95 -16.06 -14.97
C ARG A 63 -10.97 -16.26 -13.84
N LYS A 64 -12.21 -15.81 -14.06
CA LYS A 64 -13.24 -15.79 -13.01
C LYS A 64 -13.70 -17.21 -12.64
N GLU A 65 -13.58 -18.13 -13.59
CA GLU A 65 -13.99 -19.53 -13.51
C GLU A 65 -12.94 -20.42 -12.83
N GLU A 66 -11.74 -19.88 -12.57
CA GLU A 66 -10.71 -20.62 -11.84
C GLU A 66 -11.10 -20.79 -10.37
N GLN A 67 -10.68 -21.91 -9.78
CA GLN A 67 -10.82 -22.15 -8.35
C GLN A 67 -10.14 -21.02 -7.56
N ASP A 68 -10.85 -20.49 -6.57
CA ASP A 68 -10.41 -19.40 -5.72
C ASP A 68 -9.97 -18.13 -6.48
N ALA A 69 -10.54 -17.88 -7.67
CA ALA A 69 -10.18 -16.74 -8.51
C ALA A 69 -10.16 -15.40 -7.75
N ARG A 70 -11.16 -15.16 -6.90
CA ARG A 70 -11.25 -13.94 -6.06
C ARG A 70 -10.04 -13.82 -5.12
N ALA A 71 -9.76 -14.85 -4.34
CA ALA A 71 -8.64 -14.87 -3.40
C ALA A 71 -7.32 -14.67 -4.14
N ARG A 72 -7.10 -15.44 -5.22
CA ARG A 72 -5.88 -15.38 -6.02
C ARG A 72 -5.66 -14.01 -6.67
N ARG A 73 -6.72 -13.37 -7.18
CA ARG A 73 -6.65 -11.99 -7.75
C ARG A 73 -6.28 -10.96 -6.68
N ILE A 74 -6.92 -11.03 -5.51
CA ILE A 74 -6.65 -10.12 -4.40
C ILE A 74 -5.21 -10.30 -3.91
N THR A 75 -4.77 -11.53 -3.61
CA THR A 75 -3.40 -11.82 -3.18
C THR A 75 -2.37 -11.37 -4.23
N ALA A 76 -2.58 -11.70 -5.52
CA ALA A 76 -1.66 -11.29 -6.57
C ALA A 76 -1.54 -9.77 -6.70
N TYR A 77 -2.64 -9.04 -6.52
CA TYR A 77 -2.63 -7.58 -6.52
C TYR A 77 -1.94 -7.00 -5.27
N LEU A 78 -2.25 -7.50 -4.07
CA LEU A 78 -1.64 -7.01 -2.84
C LEU A 78 -0.13 -7.25 -2.81
N ASN A 79 0.33 -8.39 -3.32
CA ASN A 79 1.76 -8.68 -3.50
C ASN A 79 2.42 -7.70 -4.48
N LEU A 80 1.74 -7.35 -5.57
CA LEU A 80 2.22 -6.33 -6.51
C LEU A 80 2.34 -4.97 -5.81
N VAL A 81 1.31 -4.56 -5.07
CA VAL A 81 1.30 -3.28 -4.34
C VAL A 81 2.43 -3.23 -3.30
N ASP A 82 2.55 -4.25 -2.44
CA ASP A 82 3.58 -4.30 -1.39
C ASP A 82 4.98 -4.17 -2.01
N ARG A 83 5.26 -4.92 -3.07
CA ARG A 83 6.55 -4.85 -3.76
C ARG A 83 6.81 -3.47 -4.36
N LEU A 84 5.85 -2.90 -5.10
CA LEU A 84 6.00 -1.57 -5.69
C LEU A 84 6.24 -0.50 -4.63
N VAL A 85 5.52 -0.55 -3.50
CA VAL A 85 5.71 0.39 -2.40
C VAL A 85 7.09 0.25 -1.77
N ARG A 86 7.58 -0.97 -1.53
CA ARG A 86 8.93 -1.20 -1.01
C ARG A 86 10.00 -0.67 -1.97
N GLU A 87 9.90 -1.00 -3.26
CA GLU A 87 10.84 -0.53 -4.27
C GLU A 87 10.87 1.00 -4.38
N GLN A 88 9.70 1.63 -4.39
CA GLN A 88 9.58 3.09 -4.42
C GLN A 88 10.12 3.73 -3.15
N PHE A 89 9.79 3.18 -1.98
CA PHE A 89 10.25 3.68 -0.70
C PHE A 89 11.77 3.61 -0.59
N GLU A 90 12.40 2.50 -1.01
CA GLU A 90 13.86 2.39 -1.02
C GLU A 90 14.51 3.38 -1.99
N LYS A 91 13.87 3.70 -3.13
CA LYS A 91 14.33 4.77 -4.02
C LYS A 91 14.26 6.15 -3.34
N VAL A 92 13.18 6.45 -2.62
CA VAL A 92 13.07 7.69 -1.83
C VAL A 92 14.16 7.71 -0.75
N LYS A 93 14.26 6.64 0.04
CA LYS A 93 15.19 6.48 1.15
C LYS A 93 16.66 6.46 0.74
N SER A 94 17.00 6.23 -0.53
CA SER A 94 18.38 6.32 -1.05
C SER A 94 18.68 7.62 -1.80
N SER A 95 17.67 8.45 -2.09
CA SER A 95 17.86 9.71 -2.82
C SER A 95 18.67 10.75 -2.02
N ALA A 96 19.36 11.64 -2.74
CA ALA A 96 20.14 12.71 -2.12
C ALA A 96 19.24 13.74 -1.44
N PHE A 97 19.70 14.33 -0.33
CA PHE A 97 19.00 15.41 0.37
C PHE A 97 19.17 16.75 -0.35
N GLU A 98 18.63 16.81 -1.56
CA GLU A 98 18.64 17.99 -2.42
C GLU A 98 17.25 18.60 -2.52
N VAL A 99 17.17 19.92 -2.66
CA VAL A 99 15.89 20.63 -2.77
C VAL A 99 15.11 20.08 -3.97
N GLY A 100 13.86 19.69 -3.74
CA GLY A 100 13.00 19.08 -4.76
C GLY A 100 13.16 17.57 -4.92
N SER A 101 14.08 16.93 -4.20
CA SER A 101 14.18 15.47 -4.15
C SER A 101 12.97 14.84 -3.46
N ASP A 102 12.71 13.56 -3.78
CA ASP A 102 11.64 12.80 -3.15
C ASP A 102 11.85 12.62 -1.63
N ILE A 103 13.11 12.52 -1.16
CA ILE A 103 13.39 12.44 0.28
C ILE A 103 13.10 13.75 1.00
N CYS A 104 13.44 14.90 0.42
CA CYS A 104 13.05 16.19 0.99
C CYS A 104 11.53 16.30 1.07
N LYS A 105 10.83 15.91 0.00
CA LYS A 105 9.37 15.86 -0.04
C LYS A 105 8.77 14.94 1.03
N TYR A 106 9.39 13.79 1.32
CA TYR A 106 8.96 12.91 2.43
C TYR A 106 8.90 13.70 3.75
N PHE A 107 9.99 14.39 4.12
CA PHE A 107 10.06 15.13 5.38
C PHE A 107 9.19 16.40 5.38
N GLU A 108 9.06 17.07 4.23
CA GLU A 108 8.21 18.25 4.08
C GLU A 108 6.73 17.93 4.30
N LEU A 109 6.29 16.75 3.88
CA LEU A 109 4.91 16.28 4.03
C LEU A 109 4.57 15.81 5.45
N LEU A 110 5.56 15.56 6.32
CA LEU A 110 5.29 15.15 7.70
C LEU A 110 4.50 16.22 8.48
N PRO A 111 3.76 15.84 9.52
CA PRO A 111 3.14 16.78 10.45
C PRO A 111 4.17 17.76 11.07
N GLU A 112 3.73 18.98 11.37
CA GLU A 112 4.60 20.03 11.93
C GLU A 112 5.16 19.70 13.32
N ASP A 113 4.40 18.94 14.10
CA ASP A 113 4.73 18.43 15.43
C ASP A 113 5.52 17.11 15.41
N SER A 114 5.90 16.61 14.21
CA SER A 114 6.68 15.38 14.10
C SER A 114 8.13 15.60 14.53
N ALA A 115 8.57 14.86 15.54
CA ALA A 115 9.97 14.81 15.96
C ALA A 115 10.94 14.41 14.82
N LEU A 116 10.44 13.71 13.80
CA LEU A 116 11.24 13.36 12.62
C LEU A 116 11.41 14.57 11.67
N LYS A 117 10.37 15.41 11.55
CA LYS A 117 10.43 16.67 10.79
C LYS A 117 11.31 17.71 11.49
N GLU A 118 11.24 17.79 12.80
CA GLU A 118 12.14 18.64 13.60
C GLU A 118 13.61 18.25 13.41
N ALA A 119 13.93 16.95 13.47
CA ALA A 119 15.28 16.45 13.21
C ALA A 119 15.75 16.77 11.77
N TYR A 120 14.86 16.70 10.78
CA TYR A 120 15.16 17.10 9.41
C TYR A 120 15.51 18.59 9.29
N ARG A 121 14.74 19.48 9.95
CA ARG A 121 15.03 20.92 10.00
C ARG A 121 16.36 21.21 10.68
N ALA A 122 16.67 20.50 11.76
CA ALA A 122 17.96 20.61 12.44
C ALA A 122 19.11 20.21 11.49
N MET A 123 18.99 19.09 10.77
CA MET A 123 19.96 18.66 9.77
C MET A 123 20.16 19.70 8.65
N GLN A 124 19.09 20.36 8.19
CA GLN A 124 19.19 21.41 7.18
C GLN A 124 20.01 22.62 7.67
N ALA A 125 19.93 22.97 8.95
CA ALA A 125 20.65 24.09 9.55
C ALA A 125 22.14 23.77 9.88
N MET A 126 22.55 22.51 9.81
CA MET A 126 23.93 22.10 10.06
C MET A 126 24.88 22.60 8.96
N THR A 127 26.03 23.13 9.37
CA THR A 127 27.10 23.62 8.48
C THR A 127 28.25 22.63 8.34
N SER A 128 28.50 21.79 9.35
CA SER A 128 29.52 20.74 9.32
C SER A 128 29.09 19.61 8.37
N PRO A 129 29.87 19.30 7.32
CA PRO A 129 29.53 18.23 6.38
C PRO A 129 29.44 16.85 7.05
N THR A 130 30.31 16.57 8.02
CA THR A 130 30.36 15.29 8.73
C THR A 130 29.12 15.09 9.60
N GLU A 131 28.78 16.07 10.44
CA GLU A 131 27.58 16.01 11.29
C GLU A 131 26.31 15.91 10.44
N LYS A 132 26.27 16.64 9.32
CA LYS A 132 25.14 16.59 8.40
C LYS A 132 24.98 15.21 7.77
N SER A 133 26.08 14.55 7.40
CA SER A 133 26.05 13.18 6.86
C SER A 133 25.52 12.18 7.89
N GLU A 134 26.01 12.25 9.13
CA GLU A 134 25.54 11.39 10.22
C GLU A 134 24.05 11.61 10.50
N ALA A 135 23.60 12.86 10.56
CA ALA A 135 22.19 13.19 10.73
C ALA A 135 21.31 12.68 9.57
N GLN A 136 21.80 12.73 8.33
CA GLN A 136 21.09 12.16 7.18
C GLN A 136 20.93 10.64 7.28
N GLU A 137 21.95 9.93 7.75
CA GLU A 137 21.86 8.48 7.97
C GLU A 137 20.85 8.13 9.08
N GLU A 138 20.86 8.88 10.19
CA GLU A 138 19.89 8.71 11.27
C GLU A 138 18.45 9.00 10.82
N LEU A 139 18.25 10.03 10.00
CA LEU A 139 16.95 10.32 9.39
C LEU A 139 16.46 9.15 8.53
N ARG A 140 17.32 8.59 7.67
CA ARG A 140 16.98 7.44 6.82
C ARG A 140 16.59 6.20 7.64
N LYS A 141 17.25 5.95 8.77
CA LYS A 141 16.93 4.81 9.67
C LYS A 141 15.53 4.92 10.28
N ARG A 142 15.06 6.14 10.52
CA ARG A 142 13.75 6.43 11.13
C ARG A 142 12.59 6.54 10.14
N MET A 143 12.87 6.58 8.84
CA MET A 143 11.82 6.60 7.81
C MET A 143 11.06 5.28 7.79
N CYS A 144 9.76 5.35 7.54
CA CYS A 144 8.89 4.19 7.30
C CYS A 144 7.94 4.46 6.13
N PRO A 145 7.59 3.43 5.33
CA PRO A 145 6.52 3.56 4.36
C PRO A 145 5.16 3.64 5.09
N GLY A 146 4.17 4.23 4.43
CA GLY A 146 2.80 4.25 4.92
C GLY A 146 2.21 2.84 4.97
N SER A 147 1.41 2.57 6.00
CA SER A 147 0.73 1.28 6.12
C SER A 147 -0.36 1.13 5.07
N ILE A 148 -0.58 -0.11 4.64
CA ILE A 148 -1.61 -0.47 3.67
C ILE A 148 -2.62 -1.34 4.39
N GLU A 149 -3.81 -0.79 4.59
CA GLU A 149 -4.92 -1.51 5.21
C GLU A 149 -5.89 -1.99 4.14
N ILE A 150 -6.64 -3.05 4.43
CA ILE A 150 -7.55 -3.68 3.48
C ILE A 150 -8.97 -3.64 4.04
N ASN A 151 -9.88 -3.07 3.26
CA ASN A 151 -11.31 -3.16 3.52
C ASN A 151 -11.89 -4.37 2.80
N ILE A 152 -12.31 -5.36 3.59
CA ILE A 152 -13.01 -6.56 3.14
C ILE A 152 -14.49 -6.40 3.52
N MET A 153 -15.33 -5.98 2.56
CA MET A 153 -16.77 -5.81 2.80
C MET A 153 -17.48 -7.17 2.78
N THR A 154 -18.16 -7.53 3.87
CA THR A 154 -18.92 -8.79 4.03
C THR A 154 -20.38 -8.68 3.59
N LYS A 155 -20.96 -7.47 3.52
CA LYS A 155 -22.39 -7.27 3.28
C LYS A 155 -22.88 -7.53 1.85
N ILE A 156 -21.96 -7.69 0.89
CA ILE A 156 -22.28 -8.04 -0.50
C ILE A 156 -21.94 -9.52 -0.71
N ASP A 157 -22.37 -10.38 0.22
CA ASP A 157 -22.29 -11.83 0.05
C ASP A 157 -23.32 -12.25 -1.02
N GLY A 158 -22.92 -12.16 -2.28
CA GLY A 158 -23.54 -12.95 -3.33
C GLY A 158 -23.13 -14.40 -3.10
N ASN A 159 -24.09 -15.26 -2.76
CA ASN A 159 -23.89 -16.70 -2.70
C ASN A 159 -23.13 -17.16 -3.95
N ASN A 160 -21.92 -17.69 -3.77
CA ASN A 160 -21.23 -18.46 -4.81
C ASN A 160 -21.93 -19.82 -4.93
N SER A 161 -23.18 -19.82 -5.41
CA SER A 161 -23.91 -21.04 -5.77
C SER A 161 -23.44 -21.49 -7.15
N SER A 162 -22.24 -22.07 -7.20
CA SER A 162 -21.80 -22.94 -8.28
C SER A 162 -22.03 -24.41 -7.92
N ASP A 163 -23.07 -24.69 -7.12
CA ASP A 163 -23.50 -26.04 -6.79
C ASP A 163 -24.85 -26.33 -7.50
N PRO A 164 -24.91 -27.26 -8.48
CA PRO A 164 -26.14 -27.57 -9.22
C PRO A 164 -27.21 -28.29 -8.37
N GLY A 165 -26.93 -28.53 -7.08
CA GLY A 165 -27.73 -29.37 -6.19
C GLY A 165 -28.62 -28.65 -5.17
N GLY A 166 -28.66 -27.31 -5.13
CA GLY A 166 -29.55 -26.59 -4.20
C GLY A 166 -29.20 -26.75 -2.71
N ALA A 167 -27.95 -27.05 -2.37
CA ALA A 167 -27.49 -27.02 -0.98
C ALA A 167 -27.31 -25.57 -0.50
N SER A 168 -27.75 -25.28 0.73
CA SER A 168 -27.48 -24.01 1.39
C SER A 168 -25.96 -23.80 1.50
N PRO A 169 -25.43 -22.65 1.09
CA PRO A 169 -23.99 -22.40 1.10
C PRO A 169 -23.43 -22.47 2.52
N SER A 170 -22.28 -23.12 2.66
CA SER A 170 -21.52 -23.11 3.91
C SER A 170 -20.96 -21.70 4.17
N PRO A 171 -20.80 -21.27 5.44
CA PRO A 171 -20.17 -19.99 5.78
C PRO A 171 -18.79 -19.83 5.11
N GLU A 172 -18.08 -20.94 4.92
CA GLU A 172 -16.79 -21.01 4.23
C GLU A 172 -16.82 -20.61 2.74
N SER A 173 -17.99 -20.47 2.13
CA SER A 173 -18.15 -20.00 0.74
C SER A 173 -18.39 -18.49 0.61
N SER A 174 -18.45 -17.75 1.74
CA SER A 174 -18.61 -16.29 1.76
C SER A 174 -17.45 -15.57 1.04
N LEU A 175 -17.78 -14.52 0.29
CA LEU A 175 -16.84 -13.74 -0.50
C LEU A 175 -15.81 -13.00 0.37
N ALA A 176 -16.20 -12.65 1.61
CA ALA A 176 -15.29 -12.04 2.56
C ALA A 176 -14.31 -13.05 3.15
N LEU A 177 -14.77 -14.26 3.48
CA LEU A 177 -13.88 -15.32 3.97
C LEU A 177 -12.91 -15.78 2.88
N ALA A 178 -13.34 -15.82 1.61
CA ALA A 178 -12.44 -16.09 0.49
C ALA A 178 -11.31 -15.05 0.39
N ALA A 179 -11.57 -13.77 0.68
CA ALA A 179 -10.56 -12.72 0.66
C ALA A 179 -9.51 -12.81 1.80
N LEU A 180 -9.77 -13.64 2.83
CA LEU A 180 -8.88 -13.83 3.99
C LEU A 180 -7.98 -15.07 3.90
N ARG A 181 -8.11 -15.88 2.84
CA ARG A 181 -7.42 -17.18 2.71
C ARG A 181 -6.02 -17.11 2.11
N GLY A 182 -5.55 -15.94 1.69
CA GLY A 182 -4.27 -15.79 1.01
C GLY A 182 -3.58 -14.48 1.34
#